data_AF-A0A0R1W662-F1
#
_entry.id   AF-A0A0R1W662-F1
#
_cell.length_a   1.000
_cell.length_b   1.000
_cell.length_c   1.000
_cell.angle_alpha   90.00
_cell.angle_beta   90.00
_cell.angle_gamma   90.00
#
_symmetry.space_group_name_H-M   'P 1'
#
loop_
_entity.id
_entity.type
_entity.pdbx_description
1 polymer ?
#
loop_
_entity_poly.entity_id
_entity_poly.type
_entity_poly.pdbx_seq_one_letter_code
_entity_poly.pdbx_strand_id
1 'polypeptide(L)'
;MSDKKTLADFEKDIPTLIKLLDGDPELQQFLNSLTPGYQREWARFVFGAKADETKKCHLDQMKIVLGAGYKSKRAYDQRKK
;
A
#
# COMPACT_ATOMS: atom_id res chain seq x y z
N MET A 1 -15.74 5.51 -22.79
CA MET A 1 -14.48 4.85 -22.43
C MET A 1 -14.43 4.79 -20.91
N SER A 2 -14.39 3.61 -20.29
CA SER A 2 -14.25 3.54 -18.83
C SER A 2 -12.80 3.84 -18.46
N ASP A 3 -12.56 5.00 -17.86
CA ASP A 3 -11.24 5.44 -17.36
C ASP A 3 -10.72 4.48 -16.29
N LYS A 4 -10.08 3.39 -16.72
CA LYS A 4 -9.47 2.40 -15.84
C LYS A 4 -8.06 2.88 -15.49
N LYS A 5 -7.90 3.48 -14.31
CA LYS A 5 -6.58 3.83 -13.78
C LYS A 5 -5.65 2.62 -13.77
N THR A 6 -4.47 2.77 -14.36
CA THR A 6 -3.42 1.74 -14.39
C THR A 6 -2.58 1.81 -13.12
N LEU A 7 -1.76 0.79 -12.85
CA LEU A 7 -0.80 0.81 -11.73
C LEU A 7 0.18 1.99 -11.79
N ALA A 8 0.52 2.46 -12.99
CA ALA A 8 1.40 3.61 -13.18
C ALA A 8 0.78 4.92 -12.67
N ASP A 9 -0.56 5.07 -12.72
CA ASP A 9 -1.23 6.27 -12.20
C ASP A 9 -1.02 6.47 -10.70
N PHE A 10 -0.81 5.38 -9.96
CA PHE A 10 -0.65 5.40 -8.51
C PHE A 10 0.79 5.67 -8.05
N GLU A 11 1.75 5.78 -8.97
CA GLU A 11 3.13 6.14 -8.61
C GLU A 11 3.20 7.50 -7.91
N LYS A 12 2.39 8.47 -8.37
CA LYS A 12 2.31 9.81 -7.78
C LYS A 12 1.79 9.80 -6.33
N ASP A 13 1.10 8.74 -5.92
CA ASP A 13 0.52 8.62 -4.59
C ASP A 13 1.48 7.97 -3.58
N ILE A 14 2.61 7.39 -4.05
CA ILE A 14 3.63 6.76 -3.19
C ILE A 14 4.19 7.74 -2.14
N PRO A 15 4.55 9.00 -2.46
CA PRO A 15 5.03 9.95 -1.45
C PRO A 15 3.99 10.24 -0.37
N THR A 16 2.71 10.35 -0.76
CA THR A 16 1.60 10.53 0.20
C THR A 16 1.44 9.30 1.07
N LEU A 17 1.54 8.10 0.49
CA LEU A 17 1.49 6.86 1.24
C LEU A 17 2.58 6.77 2.30
N ILE A 18 3.82 7.13 1.95
CA ILE A 18 4.96 7.14 2.87
C ILE A 18 4.73 8.15 4.00
N LYS A 19 4.19 9.34 3.70
CA LYS A 19 3.85 10.35 4.72
C LYS A 19 2.77 9.86 5.70
N LEU A 20 1.82 9.02 5.26
CA LEU A 20 0.82 8.43 6.16
C LEU A 20 1.42 7.43 7.17
N LEU A 21 2.67 7.04 6.98
CA LEU A 21 3.43 6.16 7.88
C LEU A 21 4.43 6.92 8.77
N ASP A 22 4.38 8.26 8.85
CA ASP A 22 5.36 9.07 9.60
C ASP A 22 5.47 8.70 11.10
N GLY A 23 4.39 8.17 11.68
CA GLY A 23 4.38 7.65 13.05
C GLY A 23 5.02 6.25 13.21
N ASP A 24 5.40 5.61 12.11
CA ASP A 24 5.87 4.21 12.04
C ASP A 24 7.14 4.12 11.16
N PRO A 25 8.31 4.60 11.63
CA PRO A 25 9.52 4.72 10.80
C PRO A 25 10.01 3.38 10.25
N GLU A 26 9.81 2.28 10.97
CA GLU A 26 10.15 0.93 10.51
C GLU A 26 9.30 0.52 9.29
N LEU A 27 8.01 0.86 9.28
CA LEU A 27 7.12 0.59 8.14
C LEU A 27 7.45 1.47 6.95
N GLN A 28 7.82 2.74 7.19
CA GLN A 28 8.33 3.63 6.15
C GLN A 28 9.59 3.05 5.51
N GLN A 29 10.57 2.66 6.32
CA GLN A 29 11.82 2.10 5.81
C GLN A 29 11.57 0.82 5.01
N PHE A 30 10.72 -0.07 5.53
CA PHE A 30 10.37 -1.29 4.83
C PHE A 30 9.67 -1.01 3.50
N LEU A 31 8.68 -0.12 3.47
CA LEU A 31 7.99 0.29 2.24
C LEU A 31 8.96 0.92 1.22
N ASN A 32 9.88 1.79 1.67
CA ASN A 32 10.90 2.40 0.82
C ASN A 32 11.87 1.37 0.24
N SER A 33 12.14 0.27 0.96
CA SER A 33 13.01 -0.81 0.48
C SER A 33 12.37 -1.70 -0.60
N LEU A 34 11.04 -1.65 -0.75
CA LEU A 34 10.33 -2.44 -1.76
C LEU A 34 10.60 -1.91 -3.18
N THR A 35 10.60 -2.81 -4.16
CA THR A 35 10.66 -2.40 -5.57
C THR A 35 9.46 -1.50 -5.93
N PRO A 36 9.60 -0.57 -6.90
CA PRO A 36 8.52 0.34 -7.28
C PRO A 36 7.19 -0.34 -7.61
N GLY A 37 7.22 -1.56 -8.17
CA GLY A 37 6.02 -2.36 -8.44
C GLY A 37 5.16 -2.58 -7.20
N TYR A 38 5.76 -3.04 -6.09
CA TYR A 38 5.05 -3.27 -4.84
C TYR A 38 4.57 -1.97 -4.18
N GLN A 39 5.36 -0.90 -4.27
CA GLN A 39 4.93 0.42 -3.77
C GLN A 39 3.68 0.92 -4.52
N ARG A 40 3.66 0.81 -5.86
CA ARG A 40 2.49 1.13 -6.68
C ARG A 40 1.29 0.24 -6.36
N GLU A 41 1.51 -1.05 -6.09
CA GLU A 41 0.43 -1.94 -5.67
C GLU A 41 -0.19 -1.51 -4.34
N TRP A 42 0.61 -1.10 -3.36
CA TRP A 42 0.11 -0.57 -2.10
C TRP A 42 -0.61 0.77 -2.26
N ALA A 43 -0.05 1.69 -3.05
CA ALA A 43 -0.69 2.96 -3.38
C ALA A 43 -2.05 2.73 -4.06
N ARG A 44 -2.13 1.79 -5.02
CA ARG A 44 -3.39 1.38 -5.64
C ARG A 44 -4.36 0.78 -4.63
N PHE A 45 -3.90 -0.07 -3.72
CA PHE A 45 -4.75 -0.69 -2.72
C PHE A 45 -5.42 0.37 -1.84
N VAL A 46 -4.64 1.32 -1.33
CA VAL A 46 -5.15 2.40 -0.46
C VAL A 46 -5.96 3.42 -1.25
N PHE A 47 -5.38 4.08 -2.26
CA PHE A 47 -6.00 5.21 -2.96
C PHE A 47 -6.94 4.82 -4.11
N GLY A 48 -6.97 3.54 -4.49
CA GLY A 48 -7.94 3.02 -5.46
C GLY A 48 -9.36 2.94 -4.91
N ALA A 49 -9.54 2.97 -3.59
CA ALA A 49 -10.85 3.02 -2.96
C ALA A 49 -11.45 4.43 -3.04
N LYS A 50 -12.75 4.53 -3.39
CA LYS A 50 -13.45 5.83 -3.50
C LYS A 50 -13.80 6.42 -2.13
N ALA A 51 -14.25 5.59 -1.20
CA ALA A 51 -14.68 6.00 0.13
C ALA A 51 -13.49 6.13 1.08
N ASP A 52 -13.44 7.23 1.83
CA ASP A 52 -12.33 7.54 2.73
C ASP A 52 -12.21 6.53 3.88
N GLU A 53 -13.32 6.02 4.39
CA GLU A 53 -13.33 4.95 5.40
C GLU A 53 -12.64 3.68 4.88
N THR A 54 -12.90 3.28 3.63
CA THR A 54 -12.23 2.14 3.01
C THR A 54 -10.74 2.40 2.81
N LYS A 55 -10.33 3.62 2.44
CA LYS A 55 -8.90 3.98 2.35
C LYS A 55 -8.21 3.81 3.71
N LYS A 56 -8.84 4.28 4.80
CA LYS A 56 -8.33 4.12 6.17
C LYS A 56 -8.20 2.65 6.56
N CYS A 57 -9.23 1.84 6.30
CA CYS A 57 -9.19 0.40 6.56
C CYS A 57 -8.07 -0.31 5.76
N HIS A 58 -7.90 0.05 4.49
CA HIS A 58 -6.82 -0.47 3.66
C HIS A 58 -5.43 -0.04 4.15
N LEU A 59 -5.28 1.20 4.62
CA LEU A 59 -4.03 1.68 5.20
C LEU A 59 -3.69 0.89 6.48
N ASP A 60 -4.65 0.69 7.37
CA ASP A 60 -4.47 -0.11 8.59
C ASP A 60 -4.06 -1.56 8.25
N GLN A 61 -4.77 -2.18 7.30
CA GLN A 61 -4.43 -3.50 6.82
C GLN A 61 -3.02 -3.56 6.20
N MET A 62 -2.63 -2.54 5.44
CA MET A 62 -1.27 -2.42 4.91
C MET A 62 -0.24 -2.37 6.04
N LYS A 63 -0.47 -1.56 7.09
CA LYS A 63 0.44 -1.48 8.25
C LYS A 63 0.63 -2.84 8.91
N ILE A 64 -0.46 -3.59 9.13
CA ILE A 64 -0.41 -4.96 9.68
C ILE A 64 0.44 -5.88 8.79
N VAL A 65 0.27 -5.81 7.47
CA VAL A 65 0.98 -6.65 6.52
C VAL A 65 2.47 -6.33 6.47
N LEU A 66 2.82 -5.04 6.40
CA LEU A 66 4.21 -4.58 6.39
C LEU A 66 4.91 -4.87 7.73
N GLY A 67 4.22 -4.67 8.86
CA GLY A 67 4.75 -4.97 10.19
C GLY A 67 4.99 -6.47 10.41
N ALA A 68 4.29 -7.32 9.68
CA ALA A 68 4.56 -8.75 9.64
C ALA A 68 5.69 -9.15 8.66
N GLY A 69 6.34 -8.18 7.98
CA GLY A 69 7.46 -8.41 7.07
C GLY A 69 7.07 -8.83 5.65
N TYR A 70 5.81 -8.67 5.24
CA TYR A 70 5.34 -9.11 3.93
C TYR A 70 5.28 -7.96 2.92
N LYS A 71 5.91 -8.16 1.75
CA LYS A 71 5.96 -7.17 0.65
C LYS A 71 4.62 -6.86 -0.02
N SER A 72 3.62 -7.73 0.14
CA SER A 72 2.30 -7.55 -0.47
C SER A 72 1.22 -8.25 0.34
N LYS A 73 -0.02 -7.75 0.25
CA LYS A 73 -1.20 -8.40 0.84
C LYS A 73 -1.33 -9.86 0.41
N ARG A 74 -1.09 -10.15 -0.88
CA ARG A 74 -1.12 -11.51 -1.42
C ARG A 74 -0.09 -12.44 -0.77
N ALA A 75 1.12 -11.96 -0.49
CA ALA A 75 2.12 -12.77 0.21
C ALA A 75 1.68 -13.08 1.65
N TYR A 76 1.07 -12.10 2.32
CA TYR A 76 0.53 -12.26 3.67
C TYR A 76 -0.67 -13.21 3.73
N ASP A 77 -1.59 -13.13 2.78
CA ASP A 77 -2.77 -14.01 2.73
C ASP A 77 -2.36 -15.48 2.50
N GLN A 78 -1.27 -15.72 1.77
CA GLN A 78 -0.76 -17.06 1.47
C GLN A 78 -0.08 -17.75 2.67
N ARG A 79 0.29 -17.03 3.73
CA ARG A 79 0.96 -17.62 4.91
C ARG A 79 0.09 -18.60 5.70
N LYS A 80 -1.24 -18.48 5.56
CA LYS A 80 -2.23 -19.30 6.28
C LYS A 80 -2.62 -20.56 5.49
N LYS A 81 -1.99 -20.79 4.35
CA LYS A 81 -2.27 -21.90 3.45
C LYS A 81 -1.16 -22.93 3.55
#